data_AF-T0C6V1-F1
#
_entry.id   AF-T0C6V1-F1
#
_cell.length_a   1.000
_cell.length_b   1.000
_cell.length_c   1.000
_cell.angle_alpha   90.00
_cell.angle_beta   90.00
_cell.angle_gamma   90.00
#
_symmetry.space_group_name_H-M   'P 1'
#
loop_
_entity.id
_entity.type
_entity.pdbx_description
1 polymer ?
#
loop_
_entity_poly.entity_id
_entity_poly.type
_entity_poly.pdbx_seq_one_letter_code
_entity_poly.pdbx_strand_id
1 'polypeptide(L)'
;MELLEDHNIKFERIIVESEDPVSKNSKFIKSELDKIKGPLLIISHSKGGLEFLDVLINNPQISKRVVGWVSMQSPYYGSVLADYFVQGSIKKTLMGWLFSVLGGDVTGMESVGTKMRLDYMQANAAKIEAALQNINLLQFITFINEQQGRETSLEISRNYIYKRVGRNDGMVDLQSSLLKPYRHVVINDVDHLTTVLDQKNMDFLKGENESWNFDRKQHFRAIIQLILESKI
;
A
#
# COMPACT_ATOMS: atom_id res chain seq x y z
N MET A 1 -1.30 -13.07 10.83
CA MET A 1 -0.97 -14.43 10.37
C MET A 1 -1.75 -15.47 11.16
N GLU A 2 -1.75 -15.41 12.49
CA GLU A 2 -2.57 -16.26 13.39
C GLU A 2 -3.99 -16.54 12.86
N LEU A 3 -4.73 -15.51 12.40
CA LEU A 3 -6.07 -15.71 11.85
C LEU A 3 -6.13 -16.72 10.69
N LEU A 4 -5.18 -16.64 9.77
CA LEU A 4 -5.13 -17.52 8.59
C LEU A 4 -4.76 -18.94 9.02
N GLU A 5 -3.88 -19.07 10.01
CA GLU A 5 -3.49 -20.35 10.62
C GLU A 5 -4.70 -21.00 11.31
N ASP A 6 -5.44 -20.23 12.12
CA ASP A 6 -6.66 -20.67 12.82
C ASP A 6 -7.72 -21.23 11.86
N HIS A 7 -7.76 -20.73 10.62
CA HIS A 7 -8.72 -21.15 9.58
C HIS A 7 -8.11 -22.11 8.55
N ASN A 8 -6.88 -22.58 8.77
CA ASN A 8 -6.15 -23.47 7.86
C ASN A 8 -6.08 -22.96 6.40
N ILE A 9 -5.99 -21.64 6.24
CA ILE A 9 -5.82 -20.98 4.95
C ILE A 9 -4.34 -21.01 4.61
N LYS A 10 -3.97 -21.66 3.50
CA LYS A 10 -2.58 -21.61 3.01
C LYS A 10 -2.22 -20.19 2.59
N PHE A 11 -1.13 -19.67 3.13
CA PHE A 11 -0.62 -18.35 2.80
C PHE A 11 0.89 -18.39 2.59
N GLU A 12 1.38 -17.38 1.89
CA GLU A 12 2.81 -17.12 1.72
C GLU A 12 3.05 -15.63 1.84
N ARG A 13 4.10 -15.25 2.59
CA ARG A 13 4.54 -13.86 2.67
C ARG A 13 5.74 -13.69 1.75
N ILE A 14 5.55 -12.94 0.67
CA ILE A 14 6.65 -12.55 -0.22
C ILE A 14 7.28 -11.28 0.36
N ILE A 15 8.54 -11.36 0.79
CA ILE A 15 9.31 -10.22 1.29
C ILE A 15 10.19 -9.74 0.14
N VAL A 16 10.03 -8.46 -0.21
CA VAL A 16 10.78 -7.81 -1.29
C VAL A 16 11.79 -6.82 -0.72
N GLU A 17 12.80 -6.45 -1.52
CA GLU A 17 13.76 -5.42 -1.14
C GLU A 17 13.09 -4.04 -1.24
N SER A 18 12.97 -3.31 -0.13
CA SER A 18 12.24 -2.04 -0.09
C SER A 18 12.96 -0.94 -0.86
N GLU A 19 14.27 -1.08 -1.08
CA GLU A 19 15.11 -0.15 -1.85
C GLU A 19 15.06 -0.40 -3.36
N ASP A 20 14.63 -1.57 -3.78
CA ASP A 20 14.63 -1.95 -5.18
C ASP A 20 13.50 -1.24 -5.96
N PRO A 21 13.75 -0.88 -7.24
CA PRO A 21 12.73 -0.27 -8.07
C PRO A 21 11.59 -1.27 -8.33
N VAL A 22 10.37 -0.74 -8.54
CA VAL A 22 9.16 -1.53 -8.81
C VAL A 22 9.41 -2.66 -9.80
N SER A 23 10.05 -2.38 -10.94
CA SER A 23 10.28 -3.36 -12.01
C SER A 23 11.18 -4.54 -11.62
N LYS A 24 12.10 -4.35 -10.66
CA LYS A 24 12.96 -5.43 -10.15
C LYS A 24 12.17 -6.31 -9.19
N ASN A 25 11.45 -5.71 -8.26
CA ASN A 25 10.60 -6.44 -7.31
C ASN A 25 9.45 -7.17 -8.01
N SER A 26 8.85 -6.61 -9.06
CA SER A 26 7.83 -7.32 -9.86
C SER A 26 8.36 -8.63 -10.42
N LYS A 27 9.61 -8.67 -10.94
CA LYS A 27 10.21 -9.89 -11.47
C LYS A 27 10.42 -10.94 -10.38
N PHE A 28 10.86 -10.49 -9.20
CA PHE A 28 11.03 -11.36 -8.04
C PHE A 28 9.67 -11.91 -7.57
N ILE A 29 8.67 -11.06 -7.35
CA ILE A 29 7.30 -11.47 -6.98
C ILE A 29 6.75 -12.49 -7.98
N LYS A 30 6.90 -12.23 -9.29
CA LYS A 30 6.49 -13.19 -10.33
C LYS A 30 7.14 -14.56 -10.13
N SER A 31 8.44 -14.60 -9.85
CA SER A 31 9.16 -15.86 -9.64
C SER A 31 8.68 -16.62 -8.40
N GLU A 32 8.25 -15.93 -7.33
CA GLU A 32 7.63 -16.57 -6.17
C GLU A 32 6.22 -17.09 -6.52
N LEU A 33 5.40 -16.30 -7.22
CA LEU A 33 4.05 -16.71 -7.63
C LEU A 33 4.02 -17.92 -8.59
N ASP A 34 5.07 -18.12 -9.37
CA ASP A 34 5.22 -19.31 -10.23
C ASP A 34 5.40 -20.60 -9.42
N LYS A 35 5.95 -20.53 -8.21
CA LYS A 35 6.14 -21.70 -7.31
C LYS A 35 4.82 -22.12 -6.66
N ILE A 36 3.92 -21.18 -6.46
CA ILE A 36 2.59 -21.41 -5.88
C ILE A 36 1.70 -22.02 -6.96
N LYS A 37 0.91 -23.05 -6.62
CA LYS A 37 -0.06 -23.68 -7.53
C LYS A 37 -1.49 -23.25 -7.19
N GLY A 38 -2.34 -23.15 -8.21
CA GLY A 38 -3.78 -22.88 -8.06
C GLY A 38 -4.15 -21.40 -8.04
N PRO A 39 -5.42 -21.11 -7.68
CA PRO A 39 -5.94 -19.75 -7.56
C PRO A 39 -5.22 -18.92 -6.51
N LEU A 40 -5.07 -17.62 -6.76
CA LEU A 40 -4.35 -16.68 -5.91
C LEU A 40 -5.29 -15.59 -5.39
N LEU A 41 -5.30 -15.40 -4.07
CA LEU A 41 -5.81 -14.19 -3.42
C LEU A 41 -4.61 -13.37 -2.98
N ILE A 42 -4.49 -12.15 -3.48
CA ILE A 42 -3.33 -11.29 -3.24
C ILE A 42 -3.72 -10.16 -2.30
N ILE A 43 -2.86 -9.87 -1.32
CA ILE A 43 -2.98 -8.70 -0.46
C ILE A 43 -1.64 -7.99 -0.52
N SER A 44 -1.65 -6.74 -0.97
CA SER A 44 -0.47 -5.91 -1.10
C SER A 44 -0.64 -4.61 -0.34
N HIS A 45 0.46 -4.06 0.18
CA HIS A 45 0.46 -2.78 0.88
C HIS A 45 1.47 -1.83 0.26
N SER A 46 1.14 -0.53 0.20
CA SER A 46 2.05 0.53 -0.21
C SER A 46 2.69 0.24 -1.58
N LYS A 47 4.03 0.30 -1.69
CA LYS A 47 4.80 -0.02 -2.93
C LYS A 47 4.47 -1.41 -3.50
N GLY A 48 4.14 -2.39 -2.65
CA GLY A 48 3.80 -3.74 -3.08
C GLY A 48 2.61 -3.81 -4.04
N GLY A 49 1.66 -2.86 -3.98
CA GLY A 49 0.56 -2.81 -4.95
C GLY A 49 0.98 -2.29 -6.33
N LEU A 50 2.03 -1.49 -6.41
CA LEU A 50 2.62 -1.07 -7.68
C LEU A 50 3.38 -2.22 -8.34
N GLU A 51 4.16 -2.94 -7.55
CA GLU A 51 4.92 -4.10 -7.98
C GLU A 51 4.00 -5.21 -8.47
N PHE A 52 2.92 -5.48 -7.72
CA PHE A 52 1.95 -6.47 -8.16
C PHE A 52 1.14 -6.02 -9.39
N LEU A 53 0.78 -4.73 -9.51
CA LEU A 53 0.17 -4.21 -10.73
C LEU A 53 1.08 -4.43 -11.96
N ASP A 54 2.38 -4.17 -11.81
CA ASP A 54 3.36 -4.37 -12.86
C ASP A 54 3.57 -5.87 -13.17
N VAL A 55 3.44 -6.77 -12.19
CA VAL A 55 3.33 -8.22 -12.45
C VAL A 55 2.14 -8.52 -13.34
N LEU A 56 0.94 -8.01 -13.00
CA LEU A 56 -0.29 -8.31 -13.74
C LEU A 56 -0.22 -7.82 -15.20
N ILE A 57 0.30 -6.60 -15.42
CA ILE A 57 0.45 -5.98 -16.75
C ILE A 57 1.39 -6.80 -17.64
N ASN A 58 2.50 -7.29 -17.08
CA ASN A 58 3.55 -7.96 -17.86
C ASN A 58 3.41 -9.49 -17.90
N ASN A 59 2.49 -10.07 -17.11
CA ASN A 59 2.33 -11.52 -16.98
C ASN A 59 0.83 -11.92 -17.00
N PRO A 60 0.16 -11.88 -18.16
CA PRO A 60 -1.27 -12.22 -18.27
C PRO A 60 -1.64 -13.62 -17.73
N GLN A 61 -0.70 -14.57 -17.74
CA GLN A 61 -0.87 -15.89 -17.15
C GLN A 61 -1.04 -15.86 -15.62
N ILE A 62 -0.41 -14.90 -14.93
CA ILE A 62 -0.60 -14.69 -13.49
C ILE A 62 -1.96 -14.06 -13.25
N SER A 63 -2.34 -13.03 -14.02
CA SER A 63 -3.66 -12.39 -13.91
C SER A 63 -4.81 -13.41 -13.98
N LYS A 64 -4.73 -14.41 -14.87
CA LYS A 64 -5.72 -15.50 -14.98
C LYS A 64 -5.87 -16.37 -13.72
N ARG A 65 -4.85 -16.41 -12.86
CA ARG A 65 -4.88 -17.17 -11.60
C ARG A 65 -5.36 -16.33 -10.43
N VAL A 66 -5.37 -15.01 -10.56
CA VAL A 66 -5.68 -14.07 -9.47
C VAL A 66 -7.19 -13.93 -9.37
N VAL A 67 -7.75 -14.52 -8.33
CA VAL A 67 -9.19 -14.55 -8.10
C VAL A 67 -9.70 -13.40 -7.23
N GLY A 68 -8.78 -12.67 -6.61
CA GLY A 68 -9.04 -11.47 -5.84
C GLY A 68 -7.73 -10.77 -5.52
N TRP A 69 -7.79 -9.44 -5.45
CA TRP A 69 -6.67 -8.61 -5.04
C TRP A 69 -7.16 -7.51 -4.11
N VAL A 70 -6.57 -7.45 -2.92
CA VAL A 70 -6.71 -6.34 -1.99
C VAL A 70 -5.47 -5.47 -2.10
N SER A 71 -5.65 -4.23 -2.53
CA SER A 71 -4.59 -3.23 -2.58
C SER A 71 -4.78 -2.23 -1.45
N MET A 72 -3.83 -2.20 -0.52
CA MET A 72 -3.89 -1.36 0.67
C MET A 72 -2.95 -0.16 0.53
N GLN A 73 -3.50 1.04 0.48
CA GLN A 73 -2.75 2.30 0.57
C GLN A 73 -1.63 2.42 -0.49
N SER A 74 -1.84 1.88 -1.69
CA SER A 74 -0.81 1.86 -2.75
C SER A 74 -0.75 3.16 -3.55
N PRO A 75 0.43 3.81 -3.71
CA PRO A 75 0.56 5.10 -4.38
C PRO A 75 0.55 4.98 -5.91
N TYR A 76 -0.58 4.61 -6.52
CA TYR A 76 -0.67 4.36 -7.97
C TYR A 76 -0.21 5.55 -8.82
N TYR A 77 -0.59 6.77 -8.40
CA TYR A 77 -0.16 8.02 -9.03
C TYR A 77 1.00 8.71 -8.29
N GLY A 78 1.67 7.97 -7.40
CA GLY A 78 2.89 8.37 -6.70
C GLY A 78 2.68 9.10 -5.38
N SER A 79 3.78 9.36 -4.68
CA SER A 79 3.77 10.07 -3.41
C SER A 79 4.50 11.40 -3.54
N VAL A 80 3.82 12.49 -3.17
CA VAL A 80 4.42 13.83 -3.08
C VAL A 80 5.59 13.85 -2.08
N LEU A 81 5.55 12.96 -1.09
CA LEU A 81 6.64 12.79 -0.13
C LEU A 81 7.90 12.23 -0.83
N ALA A 82 7.73 11.28 -1.77
CA ALA A 82 8.82 10.73 -2.56
C ALA A 82 9.50 11.78 -3.45
N ASP A 83 8.73 12.63 -4.13
CA ASP A 83 9.31 13.71 -4.94
C ASP A 83 10.15 14.67 -4.08
N TYR A 84 9.70 14.94 -2.86
CA TYR A 84 10.39 15.82 -1.92
C TYR A 84 11.69 15.20 -1.38
N PHE A 85 11.71 13.88 -1.18
CA PHE A 85 12.91 13.14 -0.81
C PHE A 85 13.97 13.17 -1.92
N VAL A 86 13.55 12.93 -3.17
CA VAL A 86 14.44 12.98 -4.34
C VAL A 86 15.02 14.37 -4.56
N GLN A 87 14.26 15.43 -4.24
CA GLN A 87 14.70 16.82 -4.33
C GLN A 87 15.58 17.29 -3.14
N GLY A 88 15.99 16.39 -2.24
CA GLY A 88 17.00 16.64 -1.20
C GLY A 88 16.60 17.63 -0.10
N SER A 89 15.32 17.98 0.01
CA SER A 89 14.87 19.14 0.80
C SER A 89 14.47 18.80 2.25
N ILE A 90 14.76 17.59 2.74
CA ILE A 90 14.26 17.09 4.03
C ILE A 90 15.31 17.09 5.15
N LYS A 91 14.85 17.29 6.39
CA LYS A 91 15.70 17.14 7.60
C LYS A 91 16.03 15.66 7.82
N LYS A 92 17.32 15.33 8.03
CA LYS A 92 17.85 13.97 8.29
C LYS A 92 17.06 13.16 9.33
N THR A 93 16.39 13.82 10.28
CA THR A 93 15.57 13.19 11.33
C THR A 93 14.29 12.52 10.80
N LEU A 94 13.61 13.12 9.81
CA LEU A 94 12.40 12.53 9.21
C LEU A 94 12.78 11.33 8.32
N MET A 95 13.91 11.42 7.60
CA MET A 95 14.50 10.30 6.85
C MET A 95 14.79 9.11 7.75
N GLY A 96 15.58 9.30 8.81
CA GLY A 96 16.05 8.19 9.66
C GLY A 96 14.90 7.42 10.31
N TRP A 97 13.83 8.11 10.70
CA TRP A 97 12.67 7.46 11.30
C TRP A 97 11.83 6.69 10.27
N LEU A 98 11.50 7.28 9.12
CA LEU A 98 10.76 6.57 8.06
C LEU A 98 11.52 5.34 7.55
N PHE A 99 12.83 5.45 7.35
CA PHE A 99 13.68 4.35 6.92
C PHE A 99 13.83 3.26 7.97
N SER A 100 13.85 3.62 9.26
CA SER A 100 13.86 2.62 10.34
C SER A 100 12.56 1.83 10.45
N VAL A 101 11.44 2.40 9.97
CA VAL A 101 10.10 1.83 10.07
C VAL A 101 9.69 1.07 8.80
N LEU A 102 10.09 1.55 7.62
CA LEU A 102 9.78 0.95 6.32
C LEU A 102 10.89 0.04 5.76
N GLY A 103 12.08 0.10 6.35
CA GLY A 103 13.30 -0.53 5.84
C GLY A 103 13.85 0.23 4.63
N GLY A 104 15.12 0.60 4.65
CA GLY A 104 15.88 0.93 3.43
C GLY A 104 16.43 2.35 3.27
N ASP A 105 16.95 2.64 2.07
CA ASP A 105 17.62 3.82 1.54
C ASP A 105 16.80 4.51 0.42
N VAL A 106 17.21 5.71 0.00
CA VAL A 106 16.48 6.66 -0.87
C VAL A 106 16.23 6.14 -2.30
N THR A 107 16.99 5.15 -2.78
CA THR A 107 16.96 4.70 -4.19
C THR A 107 15.62 4.10 -4.63
N GLY A 108 14.88 3.48 -3.71
CA GLY A 108 13.56 2.91 -3.99
C GLY A 108 12.48 3.98 -4.20
N MET A 109 12.71 5.20 -3.72
CA MET A 109 11.70 6.28 -3.68
C MET A 109 11.47 6.93 -5.05
N GLU A 110 12.45 6.92 -5.96
CA GLU A 110 12.27 7.47 -7.31
C GLU A 110 11.14 6.75 -8.07
N SER A 111 11.03 5.43 -7.87
CA SER A 111 10.03 4.60 -8.53
C SER A 111 8.58 4.87 -8.10
N VAL A 112 8.41 5.60 -7.00
CA VAL A 112 7.10 5.99 -6.45
C VAL A 112 6.86 7.50 -6.49
N GLY A 113 7.73 8.28 -7.14
CA GLY A 113 7.53 9.72 -7.37
C GLY A 113 6.33 10.01 -8.29
N THR A 114 5.65 11.15 -8.08
CA THR A 114 4.39 11.44 -8.76
C THR A 114 4.55 11.52 -10.28
N LYS A 115 5.63 12.15 -10.77
CA LYS A 115 5.88 12.26 -12.20
C LYS A 115 6.06 10.87 -12.84
N MET A 116 6.94 10.05 -12.29
CA MET A 116 7.23 8.72 -12.83
C MET A 116 5.98 7.84 -12.81
N ARG A 117 5.21 7.91 -11.73
CA ARG A 117 3.97 7.15 -11.60
C ARG A 117 2.89 7.61 -12.55
N LEU A 118 2.68 8.92 -12.69
CA LEU A 118 1.72 9.46 -13.65
C LEU A 118 2.06 9.04 -15.09
N ASP A 119 3.32 9.20 -15.51
CA ASP A 119 3.80 8.79 -16.83
C ASP A 119 3.54 7.28 -17.06
N TYR A 120 3.85 6.44 -16.07
CA TYR A 120 3.62 5.00 -16.15
C TYR A 120 2.13 4.66 -16.27
N MET A 121 1.27 5.27 -15.44
CA MET A 121 -0.17 5.00 -15.43
C MET A 121 -0.81 5.40 -16.76
N GLN A 122 -0.39 6.53 -17.34
CA GLN A 122 -0.85 6.97 -18.65
C GLN A 122 -0.36 6.04 -19.76
N ALA A 123 0.93 5.71 -19.78
CA ALA A 123 1.52 4.85 -20.81
C ALA A 123 0.97 3.41 -20.80
N ASN A 124 0.46 2.94 -19.66
CA ASN A 124 -0.03 1.57 -19.49
C ASN A 124 -1.55 1.49 -19.27
N ALA A 125 -2.32 2.56 -19.45
CA ALA A 125 -3.75 2.61 -19.12
C ALA A 125 -4.56 1.43 -19.71
N ALA A 126 -4.41 1.15 -21.01
CA ALA A 126 -5.10 0.03 -21.66
C ALA A 126 -4.66 -1.35 -21.14
N LYS A 127 -3.38 -1.50 -20.76
CA LYS A 127 -2.88 -2.75 -20.19
C LYS A 127 -3.37 -2.94 -18.76
N ILE A 128 -3.45 -1.86 -17.97
CA ILE A 128 -4.02 -1.87 -16.62
C ILE A 128 -5.48 -2.31 -16.69
N GLU A 129 -6.27 -1.71 -17.58
CA GLU A 129 -7.66 -2.10 -17.78
C GLU A 129 -7.79 -3.59 -18.16
N ALA A 130 -7.02 -4.06 -19.14
CA ALA A 130 -7.03 -5.47 -19.55
C ALA A 130 -6.58 -6.42 -18.42
N ALA A 131 -5.59 -6.03 -17.63
CA ALA A 131 -5.05 -6.83 -16.54
C ALA A 131 -6.02 -6.97 -15.36
N LEU A 132 -6.86 -5.95 -15.13
CA LEU A 132 -7.80 -5.88 -14.01
C LEU A 132 -9.23 -6.28 -14.38
N GLN A 133 -9.55 -6.43 -15.67
CA GLN A 133 -10.90 -6.71 -16.16
C GLN A 133 -11.60 -7.88 -15.45
N ASN A 134 -10.86 -8.94 -15.11
CA ASN A 134 -11.41 -10.16 -14.48
C ASN A 134 -10.97 -10.34 -13.03
N ILE A 135 -10.30 -9.34 -12.45
CA ILE A 135 -9.84 -9.40 -11.07
C ILE A 135 -10.85 -8.68 -10.19
N ASN A 136 -11.34 -9.38 -9.18
CA ASN A 136 -12.06 -8.75 -8.09
C ASN A 136 -11.05 -7.93 -7.27
N LEU A 137 -10.92 -6.64 -7.62
CA LEU A 137 -10.05 -5.69 -6.93
C LEU A 137 -10.83 -4.97 -5.83
N LEU A 138 -10.30 -4.99 -4.61
CA LEU A 138 -10.71 -4.14 -3.51
C LEU A 138 -9.56 -3.22 -3.13
N GLN A 139 -9.78 -1.92 -3.22
CA GLN A 139 -8.82 -0.93 -2.76
C GLN A 139 -9.17 -0.52 -1.33
N PHE A 140 -8.25 -0.69 -0.41
CA PHE A 140 -8.37 -0.19 0.95
C PHE A 140 -7.52 1.07 1.09
N ILE A 141 -8.19 2.21 1.22
CA ILE A 141 -7.58 3.53 1.25
C ILE A 141 -7.86 4.12 2.61
N THR A 142 -6.87 4.79 3.20
CA THR A 142 -7.08 5.51 4.45
C THR A 142 -6.65 6.95 4.32
N PHE A 143 -7.09 7.75 5.28
CA PHE A 143 -6.55 9.07 5.53
C PHE A 143 -6.73 9.40 7.00
N ILE A 144 -6.04 10.43 7.46
CA ILE A 144 -6.16 10.95 8.82
C ILE A 144 -6.49 12.43 8.72
N ASN A 145 -7.50 12.87 9.47
CA ASN A 145 -7.74 14.30 9.65
C ASN A 145 -6.82 14.87 10.74
N GLU A 146 -6.60 16.18 10.71
CA GLU A 146 -5.97 16.85 11.85
C GLU A 146 -6.89 16.74 13.07
N GLN A 147 -6.31 16.38 14.21
CA GLN A 147 -7.01 16.22 15.47
C GLN A 147 -6.27 16.95 16.60
N GLN A 148 -6.91 17.14 17.76
CA GLN A 148 -6.21 17.69 18.93
C GLN A 148 -5.22 16.66 19.49
N GLY A 149 -3.99 17.10 19.77
CA GLY A 149 -2.89 16.23 20.20
C GLY A 149 -2.23 15.49 19.04
N ARG A 150 -1.19 14.71 19.34
CA ARG A 150 -0.46 13.93 18.32
C ARG A 150 -1.30 12.73 17.88
N GLU A 151 -1.77 12.74 16.64
CA GLU A 151 -2.64 11.71 16.07
C GLU A 151 -1.86 10.53 15.50
N THR A 152 -0.64 10.74 15.01
CA THR A 152 0.22 9.65 14.54
C THR A 152 1.69 10.04 14.64
N SER A 153 2.55 9.04 14.59
CA SER A 153 3.97 9.23 14.32
C SER A 153 4.25 9.91 12.97
N LEU A 154 3.30 9.85 12.03
CA LEU A 154 3.36 10.46 10.68
C LEU A 154 2.84 11.91 10.61
N GLU A 155 2.59 12.58 11.73
CA GLU A 155 1.96 13.92 11.77
C GLU A 155 2.67 14.94 10.85
N ILE A 156 4.00 14.94 10.86
CA ILE A 156 4.82 15.88 10.07
C ILE A 156 4.65 15.65 8.57
N SER A 157 4.77 14.39 8.12
CA SER A 157 4.60 14.05 6.70
C SER A 157 3.14 14.22 6.27
N ARG A 158 2.18 13.91 7.15
CA ARG A 158 0.75 14.12 6.95
C ARG A 158 0.41 15.59 6.71
N ASN A 159 0.89 16.47 7.58
CA ASN A 159 0.80 17.93 7.43
C ASN A 159 1.43 18.43 6.12
N TYR A 160 2.61 17.90 5.76
CA TYR A 160 3.33 18.27 4.55
C TYR A 160 2.56 17.93 3.27
N ILE A 161 2.02 16.73 3.19
CA ILE A 161 1.21 16.25 2.05
C ILE A 161 -0.10 17.03 2.00
N TYR A 162 -0.75 17.26 3.16
CA TYR A 162 -2.03 17.94 3.24
C TYR A 162 -2.01 19.34 2.61
N LYS A 163 -0.97 20.12 2.88
CA LYS A 163 -0.78 21.46 2.31
C LYS A 163 -0.63 21.49 0.78
N ARG A 164 -0.38 20.34 0.14
CA ARG A 164 -0.12 20.24 -1.31
C ARG A 164 -1.26 19.58 -2.06
N VAL A 165 -1.76 18.46 -1.54
CA VAL A 165 -2.72 17.60 -2.26
C VAL A 165 -3.92 17.18 -1.39
N GLY A 166 -3.98 17.64 -0.14
CA GLY A 166 -5.10 17.37 0.76
C GLY A 166 -5.01 16.04 1.51
N ARG A 167 -6.17 15.39 1.71
CA ARG A 167 -6.31 14.21 2.59
C ARG A 167 -5.33 13.10 2.23
N ASN A 168 -4.66 12.56 3.24
CA ASN A 168 -3.62 11.55 3.11
C ASN A 168 -3.48 10.74 4.40
N ASP A 169 -2.81 9.60 4.32
CA ASP A 169 -2.56 8.68 5.44
C ASP A 169 -1.21 8.91 6.15
N GLY A 170 -0.56 10.05 5.87
CA GLY A 170 0.79 10.37 6.32
C GLY A 170 1.89 10.00 5.34
N MET A 171 1.60 9.25 4.29
CA MET A 171 2.59 8.82 3.29
C MET A 171 2.12 9.03 1.84
N VAL A 172 0.84 8.76 1.60
CA VAL A 172 0.21 8.75 0.28
C VAL A 172 -1.11 9.51 0.36
N ASP A 173 -1.36 10.37 -0.62
CA ASP A 173 -2.64 11.06 -0.70
C ASP A 173 -3.76 10.13 -1.20
N LEU A 174 -4.98 10.48 -0.81
CA LEU A 174 -6.17 9.68 -1.08
C LEU A 174 -6.40 9.47 -2.58
N GLN A 175 -6.17 10.49 -3.40
CA GLN A 175 -6.42 10.39 -4.85
C GLN A 175 -5.37 9.53 -5.53
N SER A 176 -4.11 9.62 -5.10
CA SER A 176 -3.05 8.76 -5.61
C SER A 176 -3.29 7.27 -5.35
N SER A 177 -4.01 6.95 -4.28
CA SER A 177 -4.36 5.57 -3.94
C SER A 177 -5.53 4.98 -4.72
N LEU A 178 -6.22 5.77 -5.55
CA LEU A 178 -7.50 5.39 -6.14
C LEU A 178 -7.43 5.12 -7.65
N LEU A 179 -7.51 3.85 -8.04
CA LEU A 179 -7.82 3.41 -9.39
C LEU A 179 -9.34 3.39 -9.61
N LYS A 180 -9.85 4.33 -10.42
CA LYS A 180 -11.26 4.32 -10.84
C LYS A 180 -11.45 3.42 -12.08
N PRO A 181 -12.64 2.79 -12.24
CA PRO A 181 -13.83 2.85 -11.39
C PRO A 181 -13.89 1.73 -10.33
N TYR A 182 -12.77 1.06 -10.02
CA TYR A 182 -12.77 -0.16 -9.20
C TYR A 182 -13.28 0.09 -7.77
N ARG A 183 -13.78 -1.00 -7.16
CA ARG A 183 -14.33 -0.99 -5.81
C ARG A 183 -13.26 -0.55 -4.81
N HIS A 184 -13.68 0.27 -3.86
CA HIS A 184 -12.81 0.80 -2.83
C HIS A 184 -13.56 1.00 -1.52
N VAL A 185 -12.81 0.96 -0.42
CA VAL A 185 -13.25 1.34 0.92
C VAL A 185 -12.30 2.43 1.39
N VAL A 186 -12.87 3.55 1.85
CA VAL A 186 -12.11 4.65 2.45
C VAL A 186 -12.41 4.70 3.93
N ILE A 187 -11.37 4.64 4.76
CA ILE A 187 -11.47 4.77 6.22
C ILE A 187 -10.74 6.03 6.69
N ASN A 188 -11.38 6.79 7.57
CA ASN A 188 -10.76 7.93 8.25
C ASN A 188 -10.02 7.47 9.53
N ASP A 189 -9.11 8.31 10.00
CA ASP A 189 -8.38 8.18 11.27
C ASP A 189 -7.50 6.93 11.35
N VAL A 190 -7.00 6.48 10.19
CA VAL A 190 -6.06 5.36 10.09
C VAL A 190 -4.86 5.77 9.24
N ASP A 191 -3.68 5.66 9.82
CA ASP A 191 -2.43 6.04 9.15
C ASP A 191 -1.89 4.92 8.23
N HIS A 192 -0.86 5.26 7.46
CA HIS A 192 -0.23 4.35 6.50
C HIS A 192 0.33 3.07 7.14
N LEU A 193 0.77 3.16 8.39
CA LEU A 193 1.48 2.12 9.13
C LEU A 193 0.56 1.34 10.06
N THR A 194 -0.49 1.96 10.59
CA THR A 194 -1.43 1.35 11.55
C THR A 194 -2.03 0.04 11.04
N THR A 195 -2.20 -0.09 9.72
CA THR A 195 -2.76 -1.26 9.05
C THR A 195 -1.83 -2.49 9.06
N VAL A 196 -0.52 -2.28 9.17
CA VAL A 196 0.49 -3.34 8.98
C VAL A 196 1.51 -3.46 10.12
N LEU A 197 1.76 -2.41 10.89
CA LEU A 197 2.73 -2.40 12.00
C LEU A 197 2.04 -2.39 13.35
N ASP A 198 2.62 -3.13 14.30
CA ASP A 198 2.19 -3.07 15.69
C ASP A 198 2.69 -1.82 16.41
N GLN A 199 1.85 -0.78 16.38
CA GLN A 199 2.08 0.47 17.08
C GLN A 199 2.20 0.30 18.62
N LYS A 200 1.82 -0.84 19.20
CA LYS A 200 2.13 -1.16 20.62
C LYS A 200 3.64 -1.20 20.90
N ASN A 201 4.46 -1.52 19.91
CA ASN A 201 5.92 -1.47 20.08
C ASN A 201 6.49 -0.06 19.85
N MET A 202 5.62 0.92 19.54
CA MET A 202 5.95 2.33 19.36
C MET A 202 5.33 3.19 20.47
N ASP A 203 5.05 2.59 21.63
CA ASP A 203 4.37 3.21 22.78
C ASP A 203 5.01 4.54 23.23
N PHE A 204 6.30 4.74 23.01
CA PHE A 204 6.99 6.00 23.32
C PHE A 204 6.60 7.18 22.42
N LEU A 205 5.85 6.93 21.32
CA LEU A 205 5.30 7.94 20.41
C LEU A 205 3.78 8.08 20.51
N LYS A 206 3.12 7.31 21.39
CA LYS A 206 1.66 7.31 21.55
C LYS A 206 1.13 8.65 22.01
N GLY A 207 0.15 9.17 21.28
CA GLY A 207 -0.72 10.26 21.72
C GLY A 207 -2.05 9.72 22.24
N GLU A 208 -2.98 10.62 22.60
CA GLU A 208 -4.29 10.29 23.17
C GLU A 208 -5.38 9.99 22.11
N ASN A 209 -4.98 9.75 20.85
CA ASN A 209 -5.87 9.75 19.70
C ASN A 209 -6.52 8.39 19.36
N GLU A 210 -7.70 8.41 18.74
CA GLU A 210 -8.46 7.22 18.31
C GLU A 210 -7.71 6.33 17.31
N SER A 211 -6.84 6.91 16.49
CA SER A 211 -6.00 6.22 15.50
C SER A 211 -5.12 5.10 16.10
N TRP A 212 -4.80 5.17 17.39
CA TRP A 212 -4.00 4.16 18.10
C TRP A 212 -4.80 2.91 18.50
N ASN A 213 -6.13 2.93 18.39
CA ASN A 213 -7.02 1.83 18.79
C ASN A 213 -7.44 0.92 17.63
N PHE A 214 -6.78 1.01 16.48
CA PHE A 214 -7.14 0.24 15.29
C PHE A 214 -6.96 -1.28 15.50
N ASP A 215 -8.07 -2.03 15.43
CA ASP A 215 -8.04 -3.49 15.50
C ASP A 215 -7.65 -4.09 14.14
N ARG A 216 -6.34 -4.31 13.95
CA ARG A 216 -5.80 -4.97 12.74
C ARG A 216 -6.39 -6.36 12.49
N LYS A 217 -6.73 -7.13 13.54
CA LYS A 217 -7.26 -8.50 13.37
C LYS A 217 -8.68 -8.44 12.83
N GLN A 218 -9.52 -7.58 13.40
CA GLN A 218 -10.88 -7.35 12.92
C GLN A 218 -10.89 -6.72 11.53
N HIS A 219 -10.01 -5.75 11.28
CA HIS A 219 -9.81 -5.15 9.97
C HIS A 219 -9.46 -6.19 8.89
N PHE A 220 -8.46 -7.04 9.16
CA PHE A 220 -8.05 -8.08 8.22
C PHE A 220 -9.18 -9.09 7.97
N ARG A 221 -9.95 -9.48 9.00
CA ARG A 221 -11.16 -10.31 8.84
C ARG A 221 -12.17 -9.64 7.89
N ALA A 222 -12.46 -8.36 8.11
CA ALA A 222 -13.41 -7.61 7.29
C ALA A 222 -12.96 -7.52 5.84
N ILE A 223 -11.67 -7.27 5.58
CA ILE A 223 -11.11 -7.28 4.22
C ILE A 223 -11.30 -8.64 3.53
N ILE A 224 -10.94 -9.73 4.22
CA ILE A 224 -11.07 -11.09 3.68
C ILE A 224 -12.54 -11.40 3.38
N GLN A 225 -13.45 -11.02 4.28
CA GLN A 225 -14.87 -11.19 4.06
C GLN A 225 -15.36 -10.39 2.84
N LEU A 226 -15.02 -9.10 2.76
CA LEU A 226 -15.42 -8.22 1.66
C LEU A 226 -14.89 -8.67 0.29
N ILE A 227 -13.73 -9.31 0.22
CA ILE A 227 -13.16 -9.79 -1.05
C ILE A 227 -13.73 -11.16 -1.43
N LEU A 228 -14.12 -12.00 -0.46
CA LEU A 228 -14.69 -13.31 -0.74
C LEU A 228 -16.19 -13.26 -1.04
N GLU A 229 -16.95 -12.39 -0.36
CA GLU A 229 -18.41 -12.27 -0.53
C GLU A 229 -18.80 -11.64 -1.88
N SER A 230 -17.94 -10.84 -2.49
CA SER A 230 -18.21 -10.21 -3.79
C SER A 230 -18.14 -11.17 -4.99
N LYS A 231 -18.18 -12.48 -4.73
CA LYS A 231 -18.27 -13.57 -5.72
C LYS A 231 -19.63 -14.29 -5.76
N ILE A 232 -20.59 -13.84 -4.94
CA ILE A 232 -21.96 -14.38 -4.90
C ILE A 232 -22.90 -13.41 -5.61
#